data_AF-A0A7W1D115-F1
#
_entry.id   AF-A0A7W1D115-F1
#
_cell.length_a   1.000
_cell.length_b   1.000
_cell.length_c   1.000
_cell.angle_alpha   90.00
_cell.angle_beta   90.00
_cell.angle_gamma   90.00
#
_symmetry.space_group_name_H-M   'P 1'
#
loop_
_entity.id
_entity.type
_entity.pdbx_description
1 polymer ?
#
loop_
_entity_poly.entity_id
_entity_poly.type
_entity_poly.pdbx_seq_one_letter_code
_entity_poly.pdbx_strand_id
1 'polypeptide(L)'
;MRTLPTGMIRVLDPFAPLFSERVFEHVQVLLAGAILAPGKRTVSSALRAMGLDRHKRFHRYHRVLSRAKWSSTEASRLLLKSLVEAFVPDGPLVVGIDETLERRQGKKIAAKGIYRDPVRSSHSHFVKTSALRWVCVTLLAEVPWASKVWALPFVCALAPSERYCSQRGERHKKITEWAWQLLLL
;
A
#
# COMPACT_ATOMS: atom_id res chain seq x y z
N MET A 1 5.79 14.68 22.16
CA MET A 1 5.37 13.56 21.29
C MET A 1 6.20 12.36 21.73
N ARG A 2 5.65 11.16 21.94
CA ARG A 2 6.51 10.01 22.29
C ARG A 2 7.44 9.77 21.11
N THR A 3 8.75 9.88 21.34
CA THR A 3 9.76 9.54 20.34
C THR A 3 9.62 8.07 20.00
N LEU A 4 9.62 7.74 18.70
CA LEU A 4 9.61 6.35 18.27
C LEU A 4 10.90 5.65 18.77
N PRO A 5 10.85 4.33 19.03
CA PRO A 5 12.06 3.56 19.32
C PRO A 5 13.12 3.76 18.23
N THR A 6 14.39 3.82 18.61
CA THR A 6 15.52 4.09 17.70
C THR A 6 15.56 3.14 16.50
N GLY A 7 15.21 1.86 16.70
CA GLY A 7 15.12 0.88 15.60
C GLY A 7 14.08 1.28 14.54
N MET A 8 12.91 1.76 14.96
CA MET A 8 11.89 2.25 14.02
C MET A 8 12.36 3.51 13.30
N ILE A 9 13.04 4.42 14.00
CA ILE A 9 13.59 5.63 13.37
C ILE A 9 14.58 5.26 12.26
N ARG A 10 15.50 4.33 12.52
CA ARG A 10 16.48 3.87 11.52
C ARG A 10 15.82 3.28 10.27
N VAL A 11 14.74 2.52 10.43
CA VAL A 11 13.99 1.97 9.29
C VAL A 11 13.29 3.07 8.48
N LEU A 12 12.89 4.17 9.13
CA LEU A 12 12.17 5.26 8.47
C LEU A 12 13.05 6.37 7.92
N ASP A 13 14.30 6.47 8.39
CA ASP A 13 15.24 7.51 8.00
C ASP A 13 15.43 7.63 6.47
N PRO A 14 15.54 6.52 5.69
CA PRO A 14 15.66 6.61 4.24
C PRO A 14 14.47 7.28 3.55
N PHE A 15 13.30 7.31 4.20
CA PHE A 15 12.07 7.90 3.67
C PHE A 15 11.93 9.39 4.02
N ALA A 16 12.74 9.92 4.94
CA ALA A 16 12.64 11.31 5.39
C ALA A 16 12.71 12.33 4.23
N PRO A 17 13.61 12.18 3.23
CA PRO A 17 13.71 13.13 2.12
C PRO A 17 12.47 13.22 1.22
N LEU A 18 11.54 12.25 1.29
CA LEU A 18 10.29 12.28 0.52
C LEU A 18 9.29 13.32 1.03
N PHE A 19 9.49 13.80 2.25
CA PHE A 19 8.56 14.65 2.96
C PHE A 19 9.26 15.94 3.41
N SER A 20 8.49 17.01 3.62
CA SER A 20 9.01 18.10 4.44
C SER A 20 9.14 17.65 5.90
N GLU A 21 10.07 18.23 6.64
CA GLU A 21 10.34 17.92 8.05
C GLU A 21 9.05 17.81 8.88
N ARG A 22 8.19 18.83 8.82
CA ARG A 22 6.89 18.85 9.52
C ARG A 22 5.94 17.76 9.06
N VAL A 23 5.95 17.36 7.80
CA VAL A 23 5.09 16.27 7.31
C VAL A 23 5.62 14.93 7.79
N PHE A 24 6.95 14.76 7.79
CA PHE A 24 7.59 13.51 8.22
C PHE A 24 7.28 13.15 9.67
N GLU A 25 7.24 14.13 10.58
CA GLU A 25 6.79 13.92 11.97
C GLU A 25 5.39 13.29 12.03
N HIS A 26 4.45 13.76 11.20
CA HIS A 26 3.09 13.21 11.14
C HIS A 26 3.09 11.80 10.51
N VAL A 27 3.94 11.56 9.51
CA VAL A 27 4.08 10.25 8.84
C VAL A 27 4.56 9.20 9.83
N GLN A 28 5.57 9.50 10.64
CA GLN A 28 6.09 8.62 11.69
C GLN A 28 4.99 8.19 12.67
N VAL A 29 4.18 9.14 13.14
CA VAL A 29 3.02 8.87 14.01
C VAL A 29 1.97 8.03 13.31
N LEU A 30 1.63 8.35 12.06
CA LEU A 30 0.62 7.61 11.29
C LEU A 30 1.05 6.16 11.03
N LEU A 31 2.32 5.93 10.72
CA LEU A 31 2.83 4.60 10.44
C LEU A 31 2.86 3.74 11.70
N ALA A 32 3.43 4.26 12.80
CA ALA A 32 3.42 3.56 14.08
C ALA A 32 1.99 3.27 14.54
N GLY A 33 1.10 4.26 14.41
CA GLY A 33 -0.32 4.09 14.73
C GLY A 33 -1.02 3.07 13.84
N ALA A 34 -0.70 3.00 12.55
CA ALA A 34 -1.29 2.02 11.63
C ALA A 34 -0.83 0.58 11.90
N ILE A 35 0.40 0.40 12.38
CA ILE A 35 0.94 -0.90 12.83
C ILE A 35 0.24 -1.33 14.13
N LEU A 36 0.07 -0.40 15.07
CA LEU A 36 -0.50 -0.68 16.40
C LEU A 36 -2.03 -0.74 16.43
N ALA A 37 -2.72 -0.11 15.47
CA ALA A 37 -4.17 -0.02 15.48
C ALA A 37 -4.83 -1.40 15.26
N PRO A 38 -5.70 -1.85 16.19
CA PRO A 38 -6.47 -3.07 15.98
C PRO A 38 -7.56 -2.83 14.92
N GLY A 39 -7.68 -3.75 13.96
CA GLY A 39 -8.73 -3.71 12.93
C GLY A 39 -8.47 -2.70 11.81
N LYS A 40 -9.38 -1.72 11.64
CA LYS A 40 -9.34 -0.79 10.49
C LYS A 40 -8.21 0.22 10.65
N ARG A 41 -7.27 0.24 9.72
CA ARG A 41 -6.12 1.15 9.66
C ARG A 41 -6.48 2.53 9.10
N THR A 42 -7.47 3.19 9.71
CA THR A 42 -7.83 4.57 9.36
C THR A 42 -6.88 5.57 10.05
N VAL A 43 -6.79 6.80 9.54
CA VAL A 43 -6.04 7.89 10.22
C VAL A 43 -6.51 8.05 11.67
N SER A 44 -7.82 8.06 11.92
CA SER A 44 -8.37 8.18 13.27
C SER A 44 -8.01 6.99 14.16
N SER A 45 -8.03 5.76 13.62
CA SER A 45 -7.61 4.56 14.35
C SER A 45 -6.12 4.62 14.71
N ALA A 46 -5.27 5.04 13.76
CA ALA A 46 -3.84 5.21 13.98
C ALA A 46 -3.58 6.25 15.08
N LEU A 47 -4.26 7.40 15.03
CA LEU A 47 -4.14 8.43 16.06
C LEU A 47 -4.62 7.94 17.42
N ARG A 48 -5.73 7.19 17.47
CA ARG A 48 -6.21 6.60 18.73
C ARG A 48 -5.19 5.63 19.32
N ALA A 49 -4.60 4.76 18.51
CA ALA A 49 -3.55 3.83 18.96
C ALA A 49 -2.32 4.57 19.52
N MET A 50 -2.02 5.76 18.98
CA MET A 50 -0.94 6.62 19.46
C MET A 50 -1.33 7.55 20.62
N GLY A 51 -2.55 7.43 21.18
CA GLY A 51 -3.03 8.28 22.29
C GLY A 51 -3.34 9.71 21.88
N LEU A 52 -3.68 9.95 20.61
CA LEU A 52 -3.96 11.27 20.01
C LEU A 52 -5.42 11.43 19.57
N ASP A 53 -6.34 10.62 20.10
CA ASP A 53 -7.78 10.66 19.80
C ASP A 53 -8.43 12.01 20.14
N ARG A 54 -7.92 12.73 21.15
CA ARG A 54 -8.39 14.07 21.57
C ARG A 54 -7.54 15.23 21.04
N HIS A 55 -6.61 14.98 20.12
CA HIS A 55 -5.69 16.01 19.65
C HIS A 55 -6.43 17.11 18.85
N LYS A 56 -6.41 18.36 19.34
CA LYS A 56 -7.16 19.49 18.74
C LYS A 56 -6.86 19.72 17.26
N ARG A 57 -5.65 19.42 16.78
CA ARG A 57 -5.22 19.64 15.39
C ARG A 57 -5.20 18.35 14.55
N PHE A 58 -6.10 17.40 14.82
CA PHE A 58 -6.17 16.10 14.15
C PHE A 58 -6.19 16.18 12.60
N HIS A 59 -6.77 17.25 12.05
CA HIS A 59 -6.83 17.49 10.60
C HIS A 59 -5.45 17.55 9.93
N ARG A 60 -4.37 17.87 10.67
CA ARG A 60 -2.99 17.90 10.14
C ARG A 60 -2.54 16.53 9.65
N TYR A 61 -2.90 15.47 10.36
CA TYR A 61 -2.57 14.10 9.97
C TYR A 61 -3.31 13.67 8.70
N HIS A 62 -4.57 14.09 8.52
CA HIS A 62 -5.29 13.86 7.26
C HIS A 62 -4.65 14.60 6.06
N ARG A 63 -3.95 15.72 6.29
CA ARG A 63 -3.25 16.45 5.21
C ARG A 63 -2.09 15.68 4.63
N VAL A 64 -1.50 14.72 5.35
CA VAL A 64 -0.45 13.82 4.82
C VAL A 64 -0.93 13.11 3.56
N LEU A 65 -2.17 12.58 3.57
CA LEU A 65 -2.72 11.83 2.43
C LEU A 65 -3.54 12.69 1.45
N SER A 66 -3.93 13.91 1.83
CA SER A 66 -4.85 14.74 1.03
C SER A 66 -4.25 16.02 0.46
N ARG A 67 -3.11 16.50 0.97
CA ARG A 67 -2.52 17.80 0.59
C ARG A 67 -1.00 17.83 0.55
N ALA A 68 -0.31 17.03 1.36
CA ALA A 68 1.15 17.01 1.36
C ALA A 68 1.64 16.48 0.00
N LYS A 69 2.71 17.08 -0.51
CA LYS A 69 3.39 16.62 -1.73
C LYS A 69 4.45 15.61 -1.34
N TRP A 70 4.28 14.36 -1.79
CA TRP A 70 5.24 13.26 -1.69
C TRP A 70 4.86 12.22 -2.74
N SER A 71 5.80 11.36 -3.15
CA SER A 71 5.59 10.36 -4.20
C SER A 71 5.48 8.96 -3.62
N SER A 72 4.34 8.29 -3.86
CA SER A 72 4.17 6.87 -3.49
C SER A 72 5.09 5.96 -4.30
N THR A 73 5.43 6.36 -5.52
CA THR A 73 6.34 5.61 -6.39
C THR A 73 7.78 5.67 -5.86
N GLU A 74 8.25 6.85 -5.43
CA GLU A 74 9.58 6.98 -4.82
C GLU A 74 9.64 6.25 -3.47
N ALA A 75 8.57 6.32 -2.66
CA ALA A 75 8.46 5.53 -1.44
C ALA A 75 8.55 4.03 -1.72
N SER A 76 7.89 3.55 -2.78
CA SER A 76 7.99 2.16 -3.23
C SER A 76 9.42 1.76 -3.62
N ARG A 77 10.15 2.61 -4.36
CA ARG A 77 11.55 2.35 -4.74
C ARG A 77 12.46 2.24 -3.51
N LEU A 78 12.31 3.17 -2.55
CA LEU A 78 13.08 3.15 -1.31
C LEU A 78 12.74 1.93 -0.44
N LEU A 79 11.46 1.54 -0.40
CA LEU A 79 11.02 0.33 0.28
C LEU A 79 11.62 -0.92 -0.36
N LEU A 80 11.57 -1.05 -1.69
CA LEU A 80 12.20 -2.17 -2.39
C LEU A 80 13.70 -2.25 -2.10
N LYS A 81 14.41 -1.13 -2.19
CA LYS A 81 15.84 -1.06 -1.86
C LYS A 81 16.12 -1.56 -0.43
N SER A 82 15.34 -1.06 0.54
CA SER A 82 15.47 -1.46 1.95
C SER A 82 15.18 -2.95 2.17
N LEU A 83 14.21 -3.52 1.44
CA LEU A 83 13.88 -4.94 1.51
C LEU A 83 14.96 -5.82 0.88
N VAL A 84 15.52 -5.42 -0.26
CA VAL A 84 16.62 -6.13 -0.93
C VAL A 84 17.85 -6.14 -0.03
N GLU A 85 18.26 -4.98 0.49
CA GLU A 85 19.39 -4.87 1.42
C GLU A 85 19.22 -5.73 2.67
N ALA A 86 17.98 -5.90 3.16
CA ALA A 86 17.70 -6.66 4.37
C ALA A 86 17.56 -8.18 4.14
N PHE A 87 17.05 -8.62 2.99
CA PHE A 87 16.58 -10.00 2.80
C PHE A 87 17.15 -10.71 1.57
N VAL A 88 17.85 -10.02 0.68
CA VAL A 88 18.43 -10.62 -0.53
C VAL A 88 19.93 -10.30 -0.58
N PRO A 89 20.75 -11.01 0.22
CA PRO A 89 22.18 -10.76 0.28
C PRO A 89 22.86 -11.05 -1.07
N ASP A 90 22.42 -12.09 -1.77
CA ASP A 90 22.94 -12.52 -3.07
C ASP A 90 21.83 -13.17 -3.91
N GLY A 91 22.06 -13.26 -5.22
CA GLY A 91 21.19 -14.00 -6.15
C GLY A 91 20.09 -13.16 -6.82
N PRO A 92 19.17 -13.82 -7.54
CA PRO A 92 18.16 -13.14 -8.33
C PRO A 92 17.05 -12.54 -7.44
N LEU A 93 16.52 -11.39 -7.86
CA LEU A 93 15.29 -10.85 -7.28
C LEU A 93 14.09 -11.64 -7.80
N VAL A 94 13.42 -12.38 -6.92
CA VAL A 94 12.17 -13.06 -7.25
C VAL A 94 11.00 -12.18 -6.86
N VAL A 95 10.13 -11.88 -7.81
CA VAL A 95 9.02 -10.94 -7.63
C VAL A 95 7.69 -11.66 -7.87
N GLY A 96 6.82 -11.63 -6.87
CA GLY A 96 5.45 -12.11 -6.96
C GLY A 96 4.51 -10.99 -7.37
N ILE A 97 3.61 -11.26 -8.32
CA ILE A 97 2.58 -10.32 -8.75
C ILE A 97 1.22 -10.97 -8.55
N ASP A 98 0.34 -10.29 -7.83
CA ASP A 98 -1.00 -10.78 -7.57
C ASP A 98 -2.03 -9.67 -7.72
N GLU A 99 -3.25 -10.04 -8.12
CA GLU A 99 -4.38 -9.13 -8.11
C GLU A 99 -5.20 -9.29 -6.81
N THR A 100 -5.57 -8.18 -6.20
CA THR A 100 -6.42 -8.20 -5.01
C THR A 100 -7.61 -7.27 -5.15
N LEU A 101 -8.76 -7.72 -4.63
CA LEU A 101 -10.01 -6.98 -4.67
C LEU A 101 -10.27 -6.28 -3.34
N GLU A 102 -10.27 -4.95 -3.36
CA GLU A 102 -10.68 -4.15 -2.21
C GLU A 102 -12.16 -3.80 -2.31
N ARG A 103 -12.97 -4.40 -1.44
CA ARG A 103 -14.42 -4.17 -1.37
C ARG A 103 -14.71 -2.86 -0.64
N ARG A 104 -14.61 -1.75 -1.37
CA ARG A 104 -15.02 -0.43 -0.89
C ARG A 104 -15.99 0.24 -1.84
N GLN A 105 -16.90 1.00 -1.25
CA GLN A 105 -17.92 1.76 -1.95
C GLN A 105 -17.96 3.19 -1.41
N GLY A 106 -18.31 4.14 -2.27
CA GLY A 106 -18.48 5.54 -1.90
C GLY A 106 -18.54 6.43 -3.14
N LYS A 107 -19.12 7.64 -2.98
CA LYS A 107 -19.27 8.61 -4.08
C LYS A 107 -17.94 9.01 -4.73
N LYS A 108 -16.83 8.96 -3.96
CA LYS A 108 -15.47 9.30 -4.41
C LYS A 108 -14.67 8.08 -4.93
N ILE A 109 -15.25 6.88 -4.91
CA ILE A 109 -14.60 5.65 -5.38
C ILE A 109 -15.12 5.35 -6.79
N ALA A 110 -14.62 6.09 -7.77
CA ALA A 110 -15.13 6.08 -9.15
C ALA A 110 -14.69 4.84 -9.93
N ALA A 111 -13.45 4.40 -9.75
CA ALA A 111 -12.84 3.28 -10.49
C ALA A 111 -13.26 1.89 -9.99
N LYS A 112 -14.37 1.79 -9.25
CA LYS A 112 -14.94 0.50 -8.86
C LYS A 112 -15.48 -0.23 -10.09
N GLY A 113 -15.21 -1.52 -10.18
CA GLY A 113 -15.70 -2.41 -11.22
C GLY A 113 -16.52 -3.55 -10.64
N ILE A 114 -17.06 -4.39 -11.53
CA ILE A 114 -17.62 -5.69 -11.16
C ILE A 114 -16.59 -6.73 -11.60
N TYR A 115 -16.05 -7.47 -10.62
CA TYR A 115 -15.00 -8.46 -10.85
C TYR A 115 -15.47 -9.84 -10.40
N ARG A 116 -14.90 -10.89 -11.00
CA ARG A 116 -15.03 -12.24 -10.44
C ARG A 116 -14.37 -12.25 -9.06
N ASP A 117 -15.04 -12.87 -8.10
CA ASP A 117 -14.52 -13.06 -6.76
C ASP A 117 -14.05 -14.52 -6.63
N PRO A 118 -12.76 -14.82 -6.89
CA PRO A 118 -12.27 -16.19 -6.91
C PRO A 118 -12.41 -16.86 -5.54
N VAL A 119 -12.28 -16.11 -4.45
CA VAL A 119 -12.39 -16.64 -3.07
C VAL A 119 -13.80 -17.17 -2.77
N ARG A 120 -14.83 -16.60 -3.42
CA ARG A 120 -16.23 -17.01 -3.22
C ARG A 120 -16.78 -17.84 -4.37
N SER A 121 -15.99 -18.05 -5.42
CA SER A 121 -16.41 -18.81 -6.59
C SER A 121 -15.93 -20.25 -6.50
N SER A 122 -16.75 -21.20 -6.92
CA SER A 122 -16.36 -22.58 -7.20
C SER A 122 -16.43 -22.85 -8.70
N HIS A 123 -16.12 -24.08 -9.14
CA HIS A 123 -16.33 -24.48 -10.53
C HIS A 123 -17.80 -24.38 -10.96
N SER A 124 -18.75 -24.64 -10.06
CA SER A 124 -20.20 -24.62 -10.33
C SER A 124 -20.88 -23.30 -9.97
N HIS A 125 -20.21 -22.42 -9.21
CA HIS A 125 -20.80 -21.18 -8.72
C HIS A 125 -19.89 -19.98 -8.94
N PHE A 126 -20.35 -19.03 -9.76
CA PHE A 126 -19.58 -17.84 -10.10
C PHE A 126 -20.08 -16.62 -9.32
N VAL A 127 -19.27 -16.13 -8.38
CA VAL A 127 -19.60 -14.93 -7.61
C VAL A 127 -18.93 -13.72 -8.22
N LYS A 128 -19.70 -12.66 -8.43
CA LYS A 128 -19.20 -11.33 -8.80
C LYS A 128 -19.28 -10.40 -7.62
N THR A 129 -18.31 -9.49 -7.50
CA THR A 129 -18.31 -8.48 -6.45
C THR A 129 -17.99 -7.11 -7.02
N SER A 130 -18.62 -6.07 -6.45
CA SER A 130 -18.23 -4.70 -6.73
C SER A 130 -17.06 -4.32 -5.83
N ALA A 131 -15.92 -4.00 -6.44
CA ALA A 131 -14.68 -3.73 -5.72
C ALA A 131 -13.78 -2.77 -6.53
N LEU A 132 -12.70 -2.32 -5.90
CA LEU A 132 -11.50 -1.84 -6.59
C LEU A 132 -10.60 -3.03 -6.86
N ARG A 133 -9.99 -3.09 -8.04
CA ARG A 133 -8.98 -4.10 -8.37
C ARG A 133 -7.60 -3.48 -8.32
N TRP A 134 -6.74 -4.04 -7.48
CA TRP A 134 -5.37 -3.63 -7.30
C TRP A 134 -4.43 -4.70 -7.83
N VAL A 135 -3.33 -4.29 -8.46
CA VAL A 135 -2.20 -5.16 -8.76
C VAL A 135 -1.14 -4.86 -7.73
N CYS A 136 -0.71 -5.87 -6.99
CA CYS A 136 0.32 -5.79 -5.96
C CYS A 136 1.58 -6.51 -6.46
N VAL A 137 2.72 -5.87 -6.27
CA VAL A 137 4.03 -6.44 -6.56
C VAL A 137 4.77 -6.61 -5.24
N THR A 138 5.31 -7.80 -5.06
CA THR A 138 5.91 -8.27 -3.80
C THR A 138 7.30 -8.82 -4.08
N LEU A 139 8.26 -8.50 -3.21
CA LEU A 139 9.53 -9.21 -3.19
C LEU A 139 9.31 -10.54 -2.47
N LEU A 140 9.68 -11.65 -3.11
CA LEU A 140 9.71 -12.96 -2.47
C LEU A 140 11.12 -13.19 -1.93
N ALA A 141 11.26 -13.15 -0.61
CA ALA A 141 12.54 -13.34 0.05
C ALA A 141 12.39 -14.23 1.29
N GLU A 142 13.45 -14.97 1.62
CA GLU A 142 13.51 -15.73 2.86
C GLU A 142 13.64 -14.77 4.03
N VAL A 143 12.73 -14.89 4.99
CA VAL A 143 12.79 -14.12 6.24
C VAL A 143 13.52 -14.97 7.27
N PRO A 144 14.75 -14.61 7.69
CA PRO A 144 15.64 -15.53 8.39
C PRO A 144 15.06 -16.11 9.68
N TRP A 145 14.36 -15.29 10.46
CA TRP A 145 13.73 -15.71 11.71
C TRP A 145 12.44 -16.52 11.54
N ALA A 146 11.88 -16.53 10.33
CA ALA A 146 10.69 -17.32 10.01
C ALA A 146 11.04 -18.61 9.24
N SER A 147 12.29 -18.74 8.77
CA SER A 147 12.78 -19.84 7.92
C SER A 147 11.83 -20.18 6.78
N LYS A 148 11.22 -19.15 6.20
CA LYS A 148 10.19 -19.24 5.16
C LYS A 148 10.30 -18.06 4.21
N VAL A 149 9.96 -18.30 2.95
CA VAL A 149 9.78 -17.24 1.96
C VAL A 149 8.49 -16.49 2.28
N TRP A 150 8.59 -15.18 2.44
CA TRP A 150 7.44 -14.29 2.62
C TRP A 150 7.27 -13.40 1.39
N ALA A 151 6.03 -13.04 1.10
CA ALA A 151 5.71 -12.03 0.10
C ALA A 151 5.71 -10.65 0.77
N LEU A 152 6.69 -9.82 0.42
CA LEU A 152 6.92 -8.50 1.00
C LEU A 152 6.44 -7.42 0.00
N PRO A 153 5.20 -6.90 0.14
CA PRO A 153 4.63 -5.94 -0.80
C PRO A 153 5.37 -4.61 -0.75
N PHE A 154 5.75 -4.08 -1.91
CA PHE A 154 6.42 -2.78 -2.01
C PHE A 154 5.70 -1.78 -2.92
N VAL A 155 4.89 -2.26 -3.88
CA VAL A 155 4.04 -1.39 -4.71
C VAL A 155 2.67 -2.00 -4.97
N CYS A 156 1.67 -1.12 -4.99
CA CYS A 156 0.32 -1.44 -5.43
C CYS A 156 -0.15 -0.35 -6.40
N ALA A 157 -0.79 -0.74 -7.48
CA ALA A 157 -1.47 0.19 -8.38
C ALA A 157 -2.90 -0.25 -8.68
N LEU A 158 -3.77 0.75 -8.85
CA LEU A 158 -5.14 0.50 -9.21
C LEU A 158 -5.21 0.08 -10.68
N ALA A 159 -5.91 -1.02 -10.96
CA ALA A 159 -6.13 -1.55 -12.31
C ALA A 159 -7.63 -1.51 -12.66
N PRO A 160 -8.13 -0.37 -13.18
CA PRO A 160 -9.55 -0.18 -13.46
C PRO A 160 -10.10 -1.22 -14.45
N SER A 161 -11.42 -1.39 -14.42
CA SER A 161 -12.13 -2.25 -15.38
C SER A 161 -12.11 -1.66 -16.79
N GLU A 162 -12.24 -2.51 -17.80
CA GLU A 162 -12.37 -2.09 -19.20
C GLU A 162 -13.51 -1.09 -19.40
N ARG A 163 -14.68 -1.37 -18.80
CA ARG A 163 -15.82 -0.46 -18.81
C ARG A 163 -15.47 0.93 -18.27
N TYR A 164 -14.71 0.99 -17.17
CA TYR A 164 -14.31 2.27 -16.58
C TYR A 164 -13.42 3.08 -17.52
N CYS A 165 -12.43 2.43 -18.15
CA CYS A 165 -11.54 3.08 -19.12
C CYS A 165 -12.31 3.55 -20.36
N SER A 166 -13.17 2.68 -20.92
CA SER A 166 -13.98 2.98 -22.11
C SER A 166 -14.92 4.18 -21.91
N GLN A 167 -15.59 4.27 -20.75
CA GLN A 167 -16.46 5.41 -20.41
C GLN A 167 -15.72 6.75 -20.33
N ARG A 168 -14.39 6.72 -20.22
CA ARG A 168 -13.52 7.89 -20.11
C ARG A 168 -12.70 8.14 -21.38
N GLY A 169 -12.89 7.32 -22.42
CA GLY A 169 -12.07 7.38 -23.64
C GLY A 169 -10.60 6.98 -23.41
N GLU A 170 -10.29 6.27 -22.32
CA GLU A 170 -8.94 5.84 -21.97
C GLU A 170 -8.69 4.41 -22.49
N ARG A 171 -7.44 4.10 -22.91
CA ARG A 171 -7.05 2.73 -23.28
C ARG A 171 -7.10 1.82 -22.04
N HIS A 172 -7.81 0.70 -22.16
CA HIS A 172 -7.77 -0.35 -21.14
C HIS A 172 -6.42 -1.10 -21.19
N LYS A 173 -5.86 -1.36 -20.00
CA LYS A 173 -4.68 -2.21 -19.81
C LYS A 173 -5.09 -3.51 -19.13
N LYS A 174 -4.68 -4.63 -19.72
CA LYS A 174 -4.77 -5.96 -19.09
C LYS A 174 -3.92 -6.00 -17.83
N ILE A 175 -4.21 -6.96 -16.95
CA ILE A 175 -3.44 -7.15 -15.71
C ILE A 175 -1.96 -7.42 -16.00
N THR A 176 -1.66 -8.18 -17.05
CA THR A 176 -0.29 -8.43 -17.50
C THR A 176 0.42 -7.15 -17.98
N GLU A 177 -0.28 -6.22 -18.61
CA GLU A 177 0.29 -4.92 -19.00
C GLU A 177 0.55 -4.03 -17.77
N TRP A 178 -0.37 -4.04 -16.80
CA TRP A 178 -0.14 -3.38 -15.51
C TRP A 178 1.06 -3.97 -14.78
N ALA A 179 1.14 -5.29 -14.68
CA ALA A 179 2.26 -6.01 -14.08
C ALA A 179 3.59 -5.60 -14.72
N TRP A 180 3.68 -5.64 -16.05
CA TRP A 180 4.86 -5.20 -16.80
C TRP A 180 5.23 -3.75 -16.51
N GLN A 181 4.26 -2.85 -16.53
CA GLN A 181 4.52 -1.45 -16.24
C GLN A 181 5.04 -1.23 -14.81
N LEU A 182 4.53 -1.99 -13.83
CA LEU A 182 4.96 -1.89 -12.43
C LEU A 182 6.38 -2.42 -12.21
N LEU A 183 6.83 -3.39 -13.01
CA LEU A 183 8.21 -3.88 -12.99
C LEU A 183 9.22 -2.87 -13.55
N LEU A 184 8.75 -1.89 -14.34
CA LEU A 184 9.58 -0.81 -14.89
C LEU A 184 9.64 0.43 -13.98
N LEU A 185 9.00 0.37 -12.80
CA LEU A 185 8.96 1.49 -11.86
C LEU A 185 10.30 1.79 -11.24
#